data_AF-A0A1F8S894-F1
#
_entry.id   AF-A0A1F8S894-F1
#
_cell.length_a   1.000
_cell.length_b   1.000
_cell.length_c   1.000
_cell.angle_alpha   90.00
_cell.angle_beta   90.00
_cell.angle_gamma   90.00
#
_symmetry.space_group_name_H-M   'P 1'
#
loop_
_entity.id
_entity.type
_entity.pdbx_description
1 polymer ?
#
loop_
_entity_poly.entity_id
_entity_poly.type
_entity_poly.pdbx_seq_one_letter_code
_entity_poly.pdbx_strand_id
1 'polypeptide(L)'
;MPGPTWAGNVVFYEDFPYAWWHGFDRLEQLPDGALDGLGPGVLLTPHYADISDQVERKIRGVALYESQLDRLFGGEREMAAAVRAHGTKTAELGGRGGAAERYWHTLRA
;
A
#
# COMPACT_ATOMS: atom_id res chain seq x y z
N MET A 1 -3.70 14.12 -13.72
CA MET A 1 -4.29 13.53 -12.50
C MET A 1 -5.79 13.42 -12.71
N PRO A 2 -6.43 12.30 -12.33
CA PRO A 2 -7.87 12.12 -12.51
C PRO A 2 -8.62 13.16 -11.67
N GLY A 3 -9.51 13.93 -12.30
CA GLY A 3 -10.24 15.03 -11.65
C GLY A 3 -11.39 14.58 -10.74
N PRO A 4 -12.21 15.53 -10.21
CA PRO A 4 -13.25 15.28 -9.20
C PRO A 4 -14.35 14.28 -9.59
N THR A 5 -14.49 13.96 -10.88
CA THR A 5 -15.44 12.97 -11.40
C THR A 5 -15.04 11.52 -11.11
N TRP A 6 -13.79 11.30 -10.68
CA TRP A 6 -13.25 9.98 -10.40
C TRP A 6 -13.33 9.60 -8.91
N ALA A 7 -13.78 10.53 -8.06
CA ALA A 7 -14.01 10.27 -6.64
C ALA A 7 -15.02 9.11 -6.46
N GLY A 8 -14.65 8.11 -5.66
CA GLY A 8 -15.42 6.87 -5.47
C GLY A 8 -15.16 5.80 -6.53
N ASN A 9 -14.44 6.11 -7.62
CA ASN A 9 -14.10 5.17 -8.69
C ASN A 9 -12.60 4.82 -8.73
N VAL A 10 -11.76 5.60 -8.05
CA VAL A 10 -10.30 5.42 -8.02
C VAL A 10 -9.84 5.18 -6.58
N VAL A 11 -8.95 4.22 -6.44
CA VAL A 11 -8.21 3.92 -5.21
C VAL A 11 -6.72 4.02 -5.51
N PHE A 12 -5.95 4.52 -4.55
CA PHE A 12 -4.49 4.54 -4.63
C PHE A 12 -3.94 3.43 -3.73
N TYR A 13 -3.20 2.48 -4.31
CA TYR A 13 -2.51 1.47 -3.52
C TYR A 13 -1.22 2.05 -2.94
N GLU A 14 -0.71 1.44 -1.86
CA GLU A 14 0.61 1.80 -1.33
C GLU A 14 1.72 1.06 -2.06
N ASP A 15 2.64 1.83 -2.63
CA ASP A 15 3.78 1.32 -3.38
C ASP A 15 4.74 0.53 -2.47
N PHE A 16 4.66 -0.80 -2.53
CA PHE A 16 5.60 -1.70 -1.88
C PHE A 16 6.74 -2.08 -2.84
N PRO A 17 8.02 -2.10 -2.41
CA PRO A 17 8.52 -1.97 -1.03
C PRO A 17 8.85 -0.54 -0.58
N TYR A 18 8.59 0.48 -1.39
CA TYR A 18 9.04 1.85 -1.13
C TYR A 18 8.38 2.47 0.11
N ALA A 19 7.06 2.32 0.26
CA ALA A 19 6.31 2.75 1.44
C ALA A 19 6.78 2.03 2.72
N TRP A 20 7.23 0.78 2.59
CA TRP A 20 7.81 0.01 3.68
C TRP A 20 9.18 0.56 4.09
N TRP A 21 10.07 0.83 3.13
CA TRP A 21 11.42 1.33 3.41
C TRP A 21 11.46 2.72 4.03
N HIS A 22 10.59 3.61 3.57
CA HIS A 22 10.57 5.00 4.03
C HIS A 22 9.64 5.22 5.23
N GLY A 23 8.83 4.22 5.59
CA GLY A 23 7.86 4.31 6.68
C GLY A 23 6.69 5.22 6.31
N PHE A 24 5.56 4.62 5.94
CA PHE A 24 4.35 5.36 5.60
C PHE A 24 3.15 4.86 6.41
N ASP A 25 2.74 5.68 7.37
CA ASP A 25 1.66 5.39 8.33
C ASP A 25 0.46 6.32 8.12
N ARG A 26 0.66 7.54 7.60
CA ARG A 26 -0.36 8.58 7.46
C ARG A 26 -0.11 9.53 6.28
N LEU A 27 -1.17 10.14 5.74
CA LEU A 27 -1.09 11.02 4.55
C LEU A 27 -0.19 12.24 4.76
N GLU A 28 -0.07 12.73 5.99
CA GLU A 28 0.74 13.90 6.35
C GLU A 28 2.26 13.66 6.17
N GLN A 29 2.66 12.42 5.87
CA GLN A 29 4.06 12.09 5.51
C GLN A 29 4.34 12.27 4.01
N LEU A 30 3.31 12.53 3.20
CA LEU A 30 3.50 12.87 1.79
C LEU A 30 4.17 14.24 1.64
N PRO A 31 4.95 14.46 0.57
CA PRO A 31 5.51 15.77 0.27
C PRO A 31 4.42 16.84 0.12
N ASP A 32 4.77 18.09 0.44
CA ASP A 32 3.90 19.24 0.20
C ASP A 32 3.43 19.27 -1.26
N GLY A 33 2.13 19.53 -1.45
CA GLY A 33 1.50 19.57 -2.78
C GLY A 33 1.21 18.21 -3.43
N ALA A 34 1.57 17.08 -2.79
CA ALA A 34 1.30 15.75 -3.34
C ALA A 34 -0.19 15.47 -3.63
N LEU A 35 -1.09 16.16 -2.90
CA LEU A 35 -2.54 15.99 -3.01
C LEU A 35 -3.24 17.09 -3.81
N ASP A 36 -2.52 18.12 -4.29
CA ASP A 36 -3.11 19.27 -4.99
C ASP A 36 -3.87 18.86 -6.26
N GLY A 37 -3.45 17.75 -6.88
CA GLY A 37 -4.05 17.19 -8.09
C GLY A 37 -5.41 16.50 -7.88
N LEU A 38 -5.86 16.26 -6.65
CA LEU A 38 -7.16 15.62 -6.37
C LEU A 38 -8.34 16.54 -6.69
N GLY A 39 -8.12 17.85 -6.66
CA GLY A 39 -9.17 18.85 -6.84
C GLY A 39 -9.96 19.13 -5.56
N PRO A 40 -10.75 20.23 -5.54
CA PRO A 40 -11.49 20.64 -4.36
C PRO A 40 -12.59 19.64 -4.00
N GLY A 41 -12.78 19.42 -2.70
CA GLY A 41 -13.84 18.55 -2.18
C GLY A 41 -13.60 17.05 -2.37
N VAL A 42 -12.38 16.64 -2.71
CA VAL A 42 -11.99 15.21 -2.72
C VAL A 42 -11.20 14.89 -1.45
N LEU A 43 -11.65 13.87 -0.73
CA LEU A 43 -11.00 13.35 0.48
C LEU A 43 -10.42 11.96 0.20
N LEU A 44 -9.39 11.59 0.95
CA LEU A 44 -8.84 10.24 0.98
C LEU A 44 -9.12 9.60 2.33
N THR A 45 -9.64 8.37 2.31
CA THR A 45 -9.80 7.55 3.51
C THR A 45 -9.02 6.25 3.37
N PRO A 46 -8.34 5.77 4.41
CA PRO A 46 -7.67 4.48 4.35
C PRO A 46 -8.70 3.34 4.38
N HIS A 47 -8.49 2.34 3.54
CA HIS A 47 -9.22 1.08 3.52
C HIS A 47 -8.24 -0.07 3.62
N TYR A 48 -8.44 -0.95 4.61
CA TYR A 48 -7.54 -2.06 4.92
C TYR A 48 -8.14 -3.38 4.43
N ALA A 49 -7.64 -3.89 3.31
CA ALA A 49 -8.05 -5.17 2.75
C ALA A 49 -7.36 -6.31 3.50
N ASP A 50 -8.12 -7.28 4.00
CA ASP A 50 -7.55 -8.50 4.61
C ASP A 50 -6.95 -9.38 3.53
N ILE A 51 -5.68 -9.75 3.71
CA ILE A 51 -4.95 -10.63 2.79
C ILE A 51 -4.35 -11.83 3.53
N SER A 52 -4.81 -12.12 4.75
CA SER A 52 -4.21 -13.15 5.60
C SER A 52 -4.16 -14.53 4.93
N ASP A 53 -5.19 -14.88 4.16
CA ASP A 53 -5.27 -16.12 3.37
C ASP A 53 -4.57 -16.02 2.01
N GLN A 54 -4.24 -14.82 1.54
CA GLN A 54 -3.60 -14.56 0.25
C GLN A 54 -2.10 -14.24 0.36
N VAL A 55 -1.55 -13.97 1.55
CA VAL A 55 -0.18 -13.49 1.72
C VAL A 55 0.87 -14.43 1.12
N GLU A 56 0.71 -15.74 1.29
CA GLU A 56 1.63 -16.74 0.72
C GLU A 56 1.51 -16.82 -0.80
N ARG A 57 0.32 -16.58 -1.35
CA ARG A 57 0.13 -16.49 -2.80
C ARG A 57 0.79 -15.25 -3.37
N LYS A 58 0.72 -14.11 -2.68
CA LYS A 58 1.42 -12.88 -3.04
C LYS A 58 2.92 -13.09 -3.07
N ILE A 59 3.51 -13.71 -2.04
CA ILE A 59 4.94 -14.01 -1.97
C ILE A 59 5.39 -14.83 -3.19
N ARG A 60 4.66 -15.91 -3.52
CA ARG A 60 4.95 -16.69 -4.73
C ARG A 60 4.81 -15.88 -6.01
N GLY A 61 3.82 -14.99 -6.09
CA GLY A 61 3.66 -14.09 -7.24
C GLY A 61 4.82 -13.13 -7.41
N VAL A 62 5.31 -12.53 -6.31
CA VAL A 62 6.47 -11.63 -6.34
C VAL A 62 7.75 -12.39 -6.68
N ALA A 63 7.90 -13.64 -6.22
CA ALA A 63 9.06 -14.48 -6.52
C ALA A 63 9.26 -14.73 -8.03
N LEU A 64 8.19 -14.66 -8.84
CA LEU A 64 8.30 -14.77 -10.30
C LEU A 64 9.09 -13.62 -10.95
N TYR A 65 9.25 -12.49 -10.26
CA TYR A 65 10.02 -11.35 -10.73
C TYR A 65 11.49 -11.45 -10.31
N GLU A 66 12.14 -12.58 -10.64
CA GLU A 66 13.50 -12.93 -10.19
C GLU A 66 14.51 -11.79 -10.37
N SER A 67 14.47 -11.10 -11.51
CA SER A 67 15.38 -9.97 -11.82
C SER A 67 15.30 -8.81 -10.82
N GLN A 68 14.24 -8.73 -10.03
CA GLN A 68 14.01 -7.68 -9.05
C GLN A 68 14.36 -8.09 -7.62
N LEU A 69 14.46 -9.40 -7.32
CA LEU A 69 14.56 -9.89 -5.95
C LEU A 69 15.87 -9.47 -5.26
N ASP A 70 17.00 -9.67 -5.91
CA ASP A 70 18.31 -9.30 -5.35
C ASP A 70 18.42 -7.78 -5.18
N ARG A 71 17.97 -7.03 -6.19
CA ARG A 71 18.04 -5.57 -6.19
C ARG A 71 17.13 -4.94 -5.13
N LEU A 72 15.91 -5.45 -4.96
CA LEU A 72 14.89 -4.84 -4.11
C LEU A 72 14.80 -5.47 -2.72
N PHE A 73 15.37 -6.65 -2.48
CA PHE A 73 15.21 -7.31 -1.18
C PHE A 73 16.48 -8.01 -0.70
N GLY A 74 17.45 -8.24 -1.56
CA GLY A 74 18.62 -9.07 -1.25
C GLY A 74 18.37 -10.57 -1.37
N GLY A 75 17.24 -10.97 -1.96
CA GLY A 75 16.88 -12.37 -2.20
C GLY A 75 15.39 -12.68 -1.94
N GLU A 76 14.97 -13.88 -2.32
CA GLU A 76 13.58 -14.33 -2.17
C GLU A 76 13.15 -14.45 -0.70
N ARG A 77 14.04 -14.95 0.17
CA ARG A 77 13.73 -15.14 1.60
C ARG A 77 13.49 -13.80 2.30
N GLU A 78 14.34 -12.83 2.02
CA GLU A 78 14.27 -11.47 2.54
C GLU A 78 13.02 -10.76 1.99
N MET A 79 12.68 -10.97 0.71
CA MET A 79 11.42 -10.51 0.12
C MET A 79 10.21 -11.09 0.84
N ALA A 80 10.17 -12.39 1.06
CA ALA A 80 9.07 -13.06 1.73
C ALA A 80 8.89 -12.55 3.17
N ALA A 81 10.00 -12.33 3.88
CA ALA A 81 9.98 -11.73 5.22
C ALA A 81 9.44 -10.29 5.19
N ALA A 82 9.87 -9.47 4.23
CA ALA A 82 9.40 -8.10 4.07
C ALA A 82 7.90 -8.03 3.75
N VAL A 83 7.38 -8.89 2.85
CA VAL A 83 5.95 -8.95 2.52
C VAL A 83 5.10 -9.29 3.75
N ARG A 84 5.52 -10.28 4.55
CA ARG A 84 4.79 -10.65 5.78
C ARG A 84 4.83 -9.53 6.81
N ALA A 85 6.02 -8.98 7.08
CA ALA A 85 6.20 -7.90 8.06
C ALA A 85 5.39 -6.65 7.70
N HIS A 86 5.42 -6.26 6.42
CA HIS A 86 4.61 -5.14 5.93
C HIS A 86 3.11 -5.42 6.06
N GLY A 87 2.67 -6.63 5.71
CA GLY A 87 1.27 -7.03 5.86
C GLY A 87 0.80 -6.96 7.32
N THR A 88 1.59 -7.47 8.26
CA THR A 88 1.29 -7.39 9.70
C THR A 88 1.23 -5.96 10.19
N LYS A 89 2.24 -5.13 9.88
CA LYS A 89 2.24 -3.70 10.26
C LYS A 89 1.01 -2.98 9.71
N THR A 90 0.66 -3.25 8.46
CA THR A 90 -0.50 -2.62 7.81
C THR A 90 -1.81 -3.04 8.47
N ALA A 91 -1.95 -4.30 8.88
CA ALA A 91 -3.09 -4.77 9.67
C ALA A 91 -3.16 -4.04 11.02
N GLU A 92 -2.05 -3.90 11.73
CA GLU A 92 -2.01 -3.19 13.01
C GLU A 92 -2.44 -1.72 12.88
N LEU A 93 -2.02 -1.03 11.82
CA LEU A 93 -2.47 0.34 11.51
C LEU A 93 -3.98 0.42 11.30
N GLY A 94 -4.60 -0.65 10.79
CA GLY A 94 -6.05 -0.77 10.63
C GLY A 94 -6.78 -1.29 11.88
N GLY A 95 -6.08 -1.46 13.01
CA GLY A 95 -6.66 -1.97 14.25
C GLY A 95 -7.06 -3.45 14.19
N ARG A 96 -6.41 -4.24 13.33
CA ARG A 96 -6.73 -5.66 13.12
C ARG A 96 -5.49 -6.54 13.23
N GLY A 97 -5.70 -7.82 13.55
CA GLY A 97 -4.66 -8.85 13.46
C GLY A 97 -4.52 -9.40 12.03
N GLY A 98 -3.52 -10.25 11.81
CA GLY A 98 -3.30 -10.92 10.52
C GLY A 98 -2.41 -10.11 9.58
N ALA A 99 -2.74 -10.10 8.29
CA ALA A 99 -2.05 -9.32 7.27
C ALA A 99 -3.04 -8.50 6.44
N ALA A 100 -2.69 -7.26 6.13
CA ALA A 100 -3.51 -6.38 5.32
C ALA A 100 -2.71 -5.64 4.24
N GLU A 101 -3.43 -5.17 3.23
CA GLU A 101 -2.98 -4.11 2.32
C GLU A 101 -3.83 -2.87 2.52
N ARG A 102 -3.21 -1.68 2.44
CA ARG A 102 -3.93 -0.42 2.57
C ARG A 102 -4.10 0.24 1.19
N TYR A 103 -5.32 0.70 0.96
CA TYR A 103 -5.73 1.46 -0.22
C TYR A 103 -6.33 2.79 0.24
N TRP A 104 -6.01 3.88 -0.44
CA TRP A 104 -6.59 5.20 -0.18
C TRP A 104 -7.77 5.42 -1.11
N HIS A 105 -8.98 5.31 -0.56
CA HIS A 105 -10.22 5.50 -1.30
C HIS A 105 -10.53 6.98 -1.43
N THR A 106 -10.88 7.40 -2.64
CA THR A 106 -11.37 8.75 -2.90
C THR A 106 -12.84 8.88 -2.53
N LEU A 107 -13.19 9.95 -1.84
CA LEU A 107 -14.56 10.30 -1.46
C LEU A 107 -14.84 11.76 -1.83
N ARG A 108 -16.11 12.11 -2.02
CA ARG A 108 -16.53 13.51 -2.09
C ARG A 108 -16.92 14.01 -0.70
N ALA A 109 -16.42 15.18 -0.35
CA ALA A 109 -16.82 15.93 0.83
C ALA A 109 -18.23 16.54 0.67
#